data_AF-A0AAE9J634-F1
#
_entry.id   AF-A0AAE9J634-F1
#
_cell.length_a   1.000
_cell.length_b   1.000
_cell.length_c   1.000
_cell.angle_alpha   90.00
_cell.angle_beta   90.00
_cell.angle_gamma   90.00
#
_symmetry.space_group_name_H-M   'P 1'
#
loop_
_entity.id
_entity.type
_entity.pdbx_description
1 polymer ?
#
loop_
_entity_poly.entity_id
_entity_poly.type
_entity_poly.pdbx_seq_one_letter_code
_entity_poly.pdbx_strand_id
1 'polypeptide(L)'
;MMKKWPMELHKYCVDLFRTTPDLEMIMHLSDSSDLHESQTIKNLYLHSSYEYRDARIAEEFLEKANIQNSFSAISQYLEEPVSDDSKLWNIPNLCIYDYNWVFARQLTRFTGKNAYLVTRDRNDIAQHLNAFLKHWLNSDNTNLDTMIVIKYCSSTETLFDGIQTSRWDPERRQARYVPNAPSVIFVCFAKFNLFWFQI
;
A
#
# COMPACT_ATOMS: atom_id res chain seq x y z
N MET A 1 2.67 -24.15 20.64
CA MET A 1 3.92 -24.77 21.15
C MET A 1 5.07 -24.18 20.34
N MET A 2 5.88 -23.34 21.00
CA MET A 2 7.09 -22.59 20.56
C MET A 2 7.23 -22.06 19.11
N LYS A 3 6.82 -20.80 18.89
CA LYS A 3 7.20 -19.97 17.73
C LYS A 3 8.18 -18.82 18.07
N LYS A 4 8.79 -18.83 19.27
CA LYS A 4 9.88 -17.89 19.66
C LYS A 4 11.23 -18.21 19.02
N TRP A 5 11.41 -19.45 18.54
CA TRP A 5 12.67 -19.94 18.00
C TRP A 5 13.24 -19.13 16.82
N PRO A 6 12.46 -18.72 15.81
CA PRO A 6 12.98 -17.92 14.71
C PRO A 6 13.58 -16.59 15.17
N MET A 7 12.94 -15.94 16.15
CA MET A 7 13.42 -14.67 16.71
C MET A 7 14.69 -14.84 17.55
N GLU A 8 14.74 -15.87 18.40
CA GLU A 8 15.94 -16.16 19.19
C GLU A 8 17.11 -16.62 18.31
N LEU A 9 16.83 -17.39 17.25
CA LEU A 9 17.84 -17.77 16.25
C LEU A 9 18.35 -16.56 15.47
N HIS A 10 17.47 -15.63 15.08
CA HIS A 10 17.86 -14.38 14.44
C HIS A 10 18.80 -13.59 15.35
N LYS A 11 18.43 -13.37 16.63
CA LYS A 11 19.28 -12.68 17.62
C LYS A 11 20.63 -13.37 17.75
N TYR A 12 20.65 -14.69 17.91
CA TYR A 12 21.89 -15.46 18.01
C TYR A 12 22.78 -15.31 16.78
N CYS A 13 22.22 -15.36 15.56
CA CYS A 13 22.98 -15.16 14.33
C CYS A 13 23.54 -13.74 14.23
N VAL A 14 22.75 -12.73 14.57
CA VAL A 14 23.20 -11.32 14.59
C VAL A 14 24.37 -11.16 15.55
N ASP A 15 24.28 -11.71 16.76
CA ASP A 15 25.34 -11.65 17.76
C ASP A 15 26.60 -12.43 17.32
N LEU A 16 26.41 -13.63 16.78
CA LEU A 16 27.50 -14.52 16.36
C LEU A 16 28.28 -13.95 15.17
N PHE A 17 27.58 -13.45 14.15
CA PHE A 17 28.19 -12.95 12.92
C PHE A 17 28.43 -11.43 12.94
N ARG A 18 28.01 -10.71 13.99
CA ARG A 18 28.10 -9.25 14.13
C ARG A 18 27.50 -8.50 12.94
N THR A 19 26.36 -8.97 12.44
CA THR A 19 25.66 -8.36 11.31
C THR A 19 24.68 -7.28 11.78
N THR A 20 24.00 -6.61 10.85
CA THR A 20 22.93 -5.68 11.21
C THR A 20 21.76 -6.44 11.85
N PRO A 21 21.10 -5.87 12.87
CA PRO A 21 19.92 -6.46 13.51
C PRO A 21 18.64 -6.26 12.68
N ASP A 22 18.78 -6.05 11.37
CA ASP A 22 17.66 -5.78 10.47
C ASP A 22 16.80 -7.03 10.37
N LEU A 23 15.57 -6.94 10.85
CA LEU A 23 14.63 -8.06 10.82
C LEU A 23 13.75 -7.98 9.57
N GLU A 24 13.88 -9.00 8.73
CA GLU A 24 12.95 -9.27 7.62
C GLU A 24 11.96 -10.35 8.07
N MET A 25 10.66 -10.13 7.85
CA MET A 25 9.64 -11.04 8.35
C MET A 25 8.62 -11.42 7.27
N ILE A 26 8.34 -12.71 7.18
CA ILE A 26 7.23 -13.29 6.43
C ILE A 26 6.36 -14.05 7.44
N MET A 27 5.07 -13.75 7.49
CA MET A 27 4.16 -14.45 8.40
C MET A 27 2.71 -14.45 7.92
N HIS A 28 1.90 -15.36 8.44
CA HIS A 28 0.45 -15.28 8.27
C HIS A 28 -0.13 -14.28 9.26
N LEU A 29 -1.17 -13.55 8.86
CA LEU A 29 -1.89 -12.66 9.78
C LEU A 29 -2.55 -13.43 10.95
N SER A 30 -2.90 -14.70 10.73
CA SER A 30 -3.39 -15.62 11.77
C SER A 30 -2.38 -15.84 12.90
N ASP A 31 -1.11 -15.66 12.59
CA ASP A 31 0.01 -15.84 13.50
C ASP A 31 0.42 -14.52 14.18
N SER A 32 -0.37 -13.45 14.02
CA SER A 32 -0.11 -12.13 14.63
C SER A 32 0.02 -12.18 16.16
N SER A 33 -0.64 -13.14 16.82
CA SER A 33 -0.52 -13.35 18.27
C SER A 33 0.87 -13.81 18.71
N ASP A 34 1.70 -14.32 17.79
CA ASP A 34 3.09 -14.69 18.05
C ASP A 34 4.00 -13.46 18.27
N LEU A 35 3.56 -12.28 17.81
CA LEU A 35 4.16 -11.00 18.16
C LEU A 35 3.66 -10.57 19.55
N HIS A 36 4.30 -11.10 20.59
CA HIS A 36 3.93 -10.83 21.99
C HIS A 36 4.30 -9.41 22.45
N GLU A 37 5.37 -8.85 21.88
CA GLU A 37 5.90 -7.52 22.19
C GLU A 37 6.05 -6.71 20.90
N SER A 38 6.23 -5.39 21.04
CA SER A 38 6.47 -4.52 19.88
C SER A 38 7.81 -4.89 19.25
N GLN A 39 7.80 -5.20 17.97
CA GLN A 39 8.98 -5.61 17.21
C GLN A 39 9.26 -4.58 16.13
N THR A 40 10.52 -4.15 16.06
CA THR A 40 10.99 -3.36 14.91
C THR A 40 11.31 -4.31 13.76
N ILE A 41 10.68 -4.08 12.62
CA ILE A 41 10.76 -4.93 11.42
C ILE A 41 11.12 -4.02 10.25
N LYS A 42 12.13 -4.40 9.46
CA LYS A 42 12.56 -3.60 8.31
C LYS A 42 11.56 -3.74 7.16
N ASN A 43 11.39 -4.96 6.64
CA ASN A 43 10.32 -5.27 5.70
C ASN A 43 9.47 -6.43 6.20
N LEU A 44 8.17 -6.30 5.99
CA LEU A 44 7.18 -7.27 6.39
C LEU A 44 6.34 -7.69 5.19
N TYR A 45 6.18 -9.00 5.03
CA TYR A 45 5.29 -9.60 4.05
C TYR A 45 4.27 -10.52 4.74
N LEU A 46 2.99 -10.22 4.54
CA LEU A 46 1.91 -11.11 4.96
C LEU A 46 1.70 -12.21 3.91
N HIS A 47 1.92 -13.45 4.33
CA HIS A 47 1.70 -14.61 3.50
C HIS A 47 0.22 -14.80 3.19
N SER A 48 -0.10 -15.05 1.92
CA SER A 48 -1.45 -15.22 1.38
C SER A 48 -2.35 -16.13 2.22
N SER A 49 -3.60 -15.71 2.38
CA SER A 49 -4.66 -16.36 3.15
C SER A 49 -6.01 -16.04 2.53
N TYR A 50 -6.83 -17.07 2.29
CA TYR A 50 -8.17 -16.91 1.72
C TYR A 50 -9.27 -16.73 2.77
N GLU A 51 -8.88 -16.64 4.05
CA GLU A 51 -9.81 -16.46 5.14
C GLU A 51 -10.08 -14.97 5.40
N TYR A 52 -11.35 -14.63 5.61
CA TYR A 52 -11.75 -13.31 6.06
C TYR A 52 -11.32 -13.12 7.51
N ARG A 53 -10.69 -11.97 7.80
CA ARG A 53 -10.24 -11.58 9.13
C ARG A 53 -10.83 -10.25 9.54
N ASP A 54 -11.10 -10.12 10.83
CA ASP A 54 -11.47 -8.85 11.43
C ASP A 54 -10.32 -7.84 11.27
N ALA A 55 -10.64 -6.62 10.83
CA ALA A 55 -9.67 -5.55 10.67
C ALA A 55 -8.93 -5.23 11.98
N ARG A 56 -9.58 -5.43 13.14
CA ARG A 56 -8.96 -5.23 14.46
C ARG A 56 -7.72 -6.08 14.67
N ILE A 57 -7.69 -7.30 14.12
CA ILE A 57 -6.51 -8.17 14.19
C ILE A 57 -5.35 -7.55 13.41
N ALA A 58 -5.63 -6.97 12.23
CA ALA A 58 -4.63 -6.27 11.44
C ALA A 58 -4.14 -5.00 12.16
N GLU A 59 -5.04 -4.22 12.77
CA GLU A 59 -4.65 -3.03 13.53
C GLU A 59 -3.80 -3.35 14.74
N GLU A 60 -4.23 -4.28 15.59
CA GLU A 60 -3.46 -4.72 16.75
C GLU A 60 -2.08 -5.23 16.35
N PHE A 61 -2.00 -5.90 15.20
CA PHE A 61 -0.74 -6.37 14.65
C PHE A 61 0.15 -5.22 14.16
N LEU A 62 -0.38 -4.30 13.37
CA LEU A 62 0.33 -3.11 12.87
C LEU A 62 0.79 -2.20 14.02
N GLU A 63 0.07 -2.17 15.14
CA GLU A 63 0.48 -1.45 16.34
C GLU A 63 1.76 -2.01 16.96
N LYS A 64 1.92 -3.34 16.93
CA LYS A 64 3.10 -4.03 17.47
C LYS A 64 4.23 -4.15 16.45
N ALA A 65 3.91 -4.23 15.16
CA ALA A 65 4.87 -4.31 14.08
C ALA A 65 5.33 -2.90 13.69
N ASN A 66 6.40 -2.41 14.34
CA ASN A 66 7.05 -1.15 13.99
C ASN A 66 7.82 -1.32 12.66
N ILE A 67 7.10 -1.19 11.55
CA ILE A 67 7.62 -1.43 10.19
C ILE A 67 8.35 -0.19 9.69
N GLN A 68 9.64 -0.34 9.37
CA GLN A 68 10.51 0.79 9.05
C GLN A 68 10.60 1.12 7.56
N ASN A 69 10.48 0.13 6.67
CA ASN A 69 10.71 0.35 5.24
C ASN A 69 9.54 -0.10 4.37
N SER A 70 9.12 -1.38 4.45
CA SER A 70 8.09 -1.89 3.55
C SER A 70 7.10 -2.84 4.21
N PHE A 71 5.84 -2.70 3.81
CA PHE A 71 4.77 -3.64 4.12
C PHE A 71 4.11 -4.14 2.84
N SER A 72 3.97 -5.46 2.74
CA SER A 72 3.30 -6.11 1.63
C SER A 72 2.22 -7.07 2.12
N ALA A 73 1.01 -6.92 1.60
CA ALA A 73 -0.11 -7.83 1.79
C ALA A 73 -0.65 -8.23 0.41
N ILE A 74 -0.63 -9.53 0.13
CA ILE A 74 -1.11 -10.09 -1.14
C ILE A 74 -2.04 -11.26 -0.85
N SER A 75 -3.25 -11.20 -1.41
CA SER A 75 -4.28 -12.21 -1.19
C SER A 75 -4.58 -12.37 0.30
N GLN A 76 -4.90 -11.26 0.97
CA GLN A 76 -5.43 -11.14 2.33
C GLN A 76 -6.83 -10.53 2.28
N TYR A 77 -7.78 -11.13 3.00
CA TYR A 77 -9.15 -10.62 3.06
C TYR A 77 -9.47 -10.10 4.46
N LEU A 78 -9.75 -8.81 4.56
CA LEU A 78 -10.36 -8.23 5.75
C LEU A 78 -11.88 -8.12 5.57
N GLU A 79 -12.63 -8.28 6.66
CA GLU A 79 -14.08 -8.03 6.68
C GLU A 79 -14.38 -6.54 6.48
N GLU A 80 -13.58 -5.71 7.16
CA GLU A 80 -13.63 -4.25 7.11
C GLU A 80 -12.26 -3.69 6.69
N PRO A 81 -12.21 -2.50 6.08
CA PRO A 81 -10.94 -1.85 5.77
C PRO A 81 -10.22 -1.42 7.03
N VAL A 82 -8.92 -1.18 6.91
CA VAL A 82 -8.12 -0.61 7.99
C VAL A 82 -8.62 0.79 8.37
N SER A 83 -8.37 1.17 9.61
CA SER A 83 -8.74 2.46 10.19
C SER A 83 -8.07 3.62 9.47
N ASP A 84 -8.76 4.76 9.43
CA ASP A 84 -8.20 6.04 8.94
C ASP A 84 -6.97 6.49 9.75
N ASP A 85 -6.87 6.07 11.01
CA ASP A 85 -5.77 6.42 11.92
C ASP A 85 -4.67 5.33 11.99
N SER A 86 -4.76 4.31 11.13
CA SER A 86 -3.83 3.18 11.15
C SER A 86 -2.38 3.63 10.90
N LYS A 87 -1.43 3.02 11.63
CA LYS A 87 0.01 3.19 11.38
C LYS A 87 0.45 2.78 9.99
N LEU A 88 -0.37 1.95 9.31
CA LEU A 88 -0.18 1.55 7.92
C LEU A 88 0.16 2.75 7.01
N TRP A 89 -0.54 3.88 7.20
CA TRP A 89 -0.42 5.04 6.33
C TRP A 89 0.93 5.75 6.38
N ASN A 90 1.73 5.49 7.42
CA ASN A 90 3.04 6.09 7.62
C ASN A 90 4.21 5.19 7.15
N ILE A 91 3.91 3.96 6.70
CA ILE A 91 4.95 3.04 6.23
C ILE A 91 5.51 3.54 4.90
N PRO A 92 6.84 3.65 4.72
CA PRO A 92 7.40 4.27 3.53
C PRO A 92 7.02 3.59 2.21
N ASN A 93 6.98 2.26 2.16
CA ASN A 93 6.68 1.51 0.94
C ASN A 93 5.56 0.50 1.17
N LEU A 94 4.36 0.78 0.65
CA LEU A 94 3.19 -0.09 0.75
C LEU A 94 2.93 -0.85 -0.55
N CYS A 95 2.65 -2.14 -0.44
CA CYS A 95 2.09 -2.95 -1.51
C CYS A 95 0.91 -3.76 -0.97
N ILE A 96 -0.31 -3.33 -1.27
CA ILE A 96 -1.54 -3.98 -0.82
C ILE A 96 -2.33 -4.35 -2.07
N TYR A 97 -2.19 -5.60 -2.49
CA TYR A 97 -2.89 -6.14 -3.65
C TYR A 97 -4.16 -6.87 -3.22
N ASP A 98 -5.01 -6.18 -2.46
CA ASP A 98 -6.20 -6.75 -1.84
C ASP A 98 -7.36 -5.74 -1.77
N TYR A 99 -8.53 -6.14 -2.28
CA TYR A 99 -9.69 -5.26 -2.44
C TYR A 99 -10.32 -4.77 -1.15
N ASN A 100 -10.06 -5.42 -0.01
CA ASN A 100 -10.81 -5.17 1.22
C ASN A 100 -10.07 -4.34 2.27
N TRP A 101 -8.82 -3.97 2.02
CA TRP A 101 -8.00 -3.27 3.01
C TRP A 101 -8.19 -1.77 3.01
N VAL A 102 -8.38 -1.17 1.83
CA VAL A 102 -8.25 0.27 1.64
C VAL A 102 -9.45 0.85 0.89
N PHE A 103 -9.98 1.96 1.39
CA PHE A 103 -10.88 2.84 0.65
C PHE A 103 -10.11 3.96 -0.05
N ALA A 104 -10.58 4.39 -1.22
CA ALA A 104 -10.03 5.50 -1.99
C ALA A 104 -10.07 6.82 -1.21
N ARG A 105 -11.06 7.03 -0.33
CA ARG A 105 -11.10 8.20 0.55
C ARG A 105 -9.91 8.28 1.51
N GLN A 106 -9.24 7.16 1.77
CA GLN A 106 -8.11 7.06 2.70
C GLN A 106 -6.76 7.35 2.02
N LEU A 107 -6.72 7.51 0.69
CA LEU A 107 -5.46 7.77 -0.03
C LEU A 107 -4.75 9.05 0.43
N THR A 108 -5.49 10.06 0.87
CA THR A 108 -4.95 11.31 1.44
C THR A 108 -4.30 11.12 2.81
N ARG A 109 -4.52 9.98 3.48
CA ARG A 109 -3.86 9.65 4.76
C ARG A 109 -2.42 9.17 4.56
N PHE A 110 -2.09 8.68 3.36
CA PHE A 110 -0.76 8.12 3.10
C PHE A 110 0.31 9.23 3.13
N THR A 111 1.26 9.09 4.06
CA THR A 111 2.40 10.01 4.23
C THR A 111 3.73 9.37 3.82
N GLY A 112 3.70 8.10 3.42
CA GLY A 112 4.86 7.37 2.94
C GLY A 112 5.35 7.81 1.56
N LYS A 113 6.30 7.03 1.03
CA LYS A 113 7.04 7.36 -0.19
C LYS A 113 6.47 6.68 -1.44
N ASN A 114 6.20 5.39 -1.36
CA ASN A 114 5.69 4.60 -2.47
C ASN A 114 4.48 3.77 -2.03
N ALA A 115 3.42 3.77 -2.81
CA ALA A 115 2.24 2.95 -2.53
C ALA A 115 1.73 2.25 -3.80
N TYR A 116 1.37 0.97 -3.66
CA TYR A 116 0.62 0.21 -4.65
C TYR A 116 -0.61 -0.36 -3.95
N LEU A 117 -1.79 0.14 -4.29
CA LEU A 117 -3.02 -0.09 -3.53
C LEU A 117 -4.17 -0.51 -4.46
N VAL A 118 -4.89 -1.54 -4.05
CA VAL A 118 -6.19 -1.91 -4.63
C VAL A 118 -7.30 -1.41 -3.71
N THR A 119 -8.25 -0.63 -4.24
CA THR A 119 -9.29 0.00 -3.42
C THR A 119 -10.63 -0.71 -3.46
N ARG A 120 -11.39 -0.63 -2.36
CA ARG A 120 -12.69 -1.31 -2.18
C ARG A 120 -13.87 -0.64 -2.90
N ASP A 121 -13.86 0.68 -3.04
CA ASP A 121 -15.03 1.53 -3.37
C ASP A 121 -15.75 1.10 -4.65
N ARG A 122 -17.08 1.15 -4.73
CA ARG A 122 -17.78 0.70 -5.96
C ARG A 122 -18.10 1.83 -6.94
N ASN A 123 -18.61 2.97 -6.47
CA ASN A 123 -19.21 3.97 -7.35
C ASN A 123 -18.60 5.38 -7.26
N ASP A 124 -17.81 5.70 -6.22
CA ASP A 124 -17.35 7.08 -5.95
C ASP A 124 -15.83 7.27 -6.06
N ILE A 125 -15.13 6.35 -6.72
CA ILE A 125 -13.67 6.40 -6.77
C ILE A 125 -13.14 7.65 -7.48
N ALA A 126 -13.79 8.12 -8.54
CA ALA A 126 -13.33 9.30 -9.27
C ALA A 126 -13.32 10.55 -8.38
N GLN A 127 -14.36 10.73 -7.54
CA GLN A 127 -14.42 11.83 -6.58
C GLN A 127 -13.26 11.77 -5.59
N HIS A 128 -13.00 10.59 -5.01
CA HIS A 128 -11.92 10.40 -4.05
C HIS A 128 -10.52 10.54 -4.68
N LEU A 129 -10.32 10.04 -5.90
CA LEU A 129 -9.08 10.22 -6.64
C LEU A 129 -8.84 11.69 -7.00
N ASN A 130 -9.87 12.42 -7.42
CA ASN A 130 -9.76 13.85 -7.69
C ASN A 130 -9.44 14.64 -6.42
N ALA A 131 -10.07 14.28 -5.29
CA ALA A 131 -9.78 14.88 -4.00
C ALA A 131 -8.33 14.62 -3.57
N PHE A 132 -7.87 13.37 -3.69
CA PHE A 132 -6.48 13.00 -3.44
C PHE A 132 -5.50 13.77 -4.33
N LEU A 133 -5.76 13.83 -5.63
CA LEU A 133 -4.90 14.52 -6.59
C LEU A 133 -4.82 16.02 -6.35
N LYS A 134 -5.97 16.66 -6.11
CA LYS A 134 -6.03 18.08 -5.75
C LYS A 134 -5.29 18.34 -4.45
N HIS A 135 -5.44 17.45 -3.47
CA HIS A 135 -4.68 17.54 -2.21
C HIS A 135 -3.18 17.42 -2.48
N TRP A 136 -2.74 16.39 -3.19
CA TRP A 136 -1.32 16.13 -3.47
C TRP A 136 -0.65 17.23 -4.28
N LEU A 137 -1.28 17.66 -5.38
CA LEU A 137 -0.77 18.75 -6.25
C LEU A 137 -0.62 20.08 -5.53
N ASN A 138 -1.40 20.31 -4.47
CA ASN A 138 -1.36 21.53 -3.67
C ASN A 138 -0.67 21.33 -2.31
N SER A 139 -0.18 20.12 -1.99
CA SER A 139 0.45 19.84 -0.70
C SER A 139 1.96 20.07 -0.75
N ASP A 140 2.52 20.44 0.40
CA ASP A 140 3.96 20.45 0.62
C ASP A 140 4.53 19.05 0.93
N ASN A 141 3.74 17.98 0.71
CA ASN A 141 4.20 16.61 0.94
C ASN A 141 5.27 16.24 -0.10
N THR A 142 6.52 16.43 0.29
CA THR A 142 7.69 16.08 -0.52
C THR A 142 8.08 14.62 -0.41
N ASN A 143 7.46 13.83 0.48
CA ASN A 143 7.83 12.41 0.66
C ASN A 143 7.24 11.52 -0.42
N LEU A 144 6.02 11.80 -0.89
CA LEU A 144 5.35 10.95 -1.86
C LEU A 144 6.05 11.01 -3.24
N ASP A 145 6.71 9.91 -3.61
CA ASP A 145 7.36 9.75 -4.91
C ASP A 145 6.43 9.06 -5.90
N THR A 146 5.81 7.95 -5.50
CA THR A 146 4.92 7.16 -6.37
C THR A 146 3.67 6.64 -5.66
N MET A 147 2.51 6.74 -6.29
CA MET A 147 1.31 5.99 -5.88
C MET A 147 0.62 5.36 -7.08
N ILE A 148 0.38 4.06 -7.02
CA ILE A 148 -0.36 3.30 -8.02
C ILE A 148 -1.66 2.83 -7.36
N VAL A 149 -2.79 3.30 -7.90
CA VAL A 149 -4.11 2.87 -7.46
C VAL A 149 -4.75 2.03 -8.53
N ILE A 150 -5.17 0.83 -8.15
CA ILE A 150 -5.82 -0.13 -9.05
C ILE A 150 -7.29 -0.21 -8.72
N LYS A 151 -8.11 -0.02 -9.74
CA LYS A 151 -9.53 -0.24 -9.62
C LYS A 151 -10.23 -0.59 -10.93
N TYR A 152 -11.28 -1.40 -10.81
CA TYR A 152 -12.34 -1.54 -11.81
C TYR A 152 -13.32 -0.37 -11.68
N CYS A 153 -13.35 0.52 -12.67
CA CYS A 153 -14.38 1.56 -12.77
C CYS A 153 -15.20 1.37 -14.04
N SER A 154 -16.49 1.63 -13.95
CA SER A 154 -17.41 1.56 -15.09
C SER A 154 -17.29 2.76 -16.03
N SER A 155 -16.77 3.89 -15.55
CA SER A 155 -16.54 5.10 -16.33
C SER A 155 -15.32 5.89 -15.81
N THR A 156 -14.60 6.52 -16.73
CA THR A 156 -13.47 7.42 -16.43
C THR A 156 -13.78 8.88 -16.69
N GLU A 157 -15.00 9.21 -17.12
CA GLU A 157 -15.37 10.55 -17.59
C GLU A 157 -15.14 11.66 -16.56
N THR A 158 -15.34 11.34 -15.28
CA THR A 158 -15.19 12.30 -14.17
C THR A 158 -13.79 12.24 -13.53
N LEU A 159 -12.91 11.37 -14.01
CA LEU A 159 -11.54 11.29 -13.51
C LEU A 159 -10.74 12.51 -13.99
N PHE A 160 -9.96 13.10 -13.09
CA PHE A 160 -9.24 14.37 -13.26
C PHE A 160 -10.10 15.62 -13.39
N ASP A 161 -11.36 15.57 -12.95
CA ASP A 161 -12.21 16.76 -12.94
C ASP A 161 -11.58 17.91 -12.13
N GLY A 162 -11.41 19.05 -12.79
CA GLY A 162 -10.71 20.22 -12.26
C GLY A 162 -9.20 20.06 -12.07
N ILE A 163 -8.56 19.10 -12.75
CA ILE A 163 -7.10 18.91 -12.76
C ILE A 163 -6.59 19.14 -14.17
N GLN A 164 -5.60 20.03 -14.32
CA GLN A 164 -4.98 20.28 -15.63
C GLN A 164 -4.15 19.07 -16.05
N THR A 165 -4.65 18.32 -17.02
CA THR A 165 -3.94 17.20 -17.64
C THR A 165 -3.34 17.63 -18.98
N SER A 166 -2.29 16.95 -19.41
CA SER A 166 -1.71 17.09 -20.74
C SER A 166 -1.79 15.75 -21.46
N ARG A 167 -2.08 15.78 -22.76
CA ARG A 167 -2.02 14.55 -23.57
C ARG A 167 -0.60 13.97 -23.56
N TRP A 168 -0.53 12.67 -23.81
CA TRP A 168 0.73 12.01 -24.04
C TRP A 168 1.46 12.66 -25.23
N ASP A 169 2.71 13.04 -25.03
CA ASP A 169 3.59 13.58 -26.06
C ASP A 169 4.74 12.59 -26.29
N PRO A 170 4.76 11.89 -27.44
CA PRO A 170 5.76 10.87 -27.73
C PRO A 170 7.18 11.42 -27.92
N GLU A 171 7.32 12.70 -28.29
CA GLU A 171 8.64 13.33 -28.46
C GLU A 171 9.26 13.65 -27.10
N ARG A 172 8.43 14.06 -26.13
CA ARG A 172 8.86 14.28 -24.75
C ARG A 172 8.92 12.99 -23.94
N ARG A 173 8.22 11.94 -24.37
CA ARG A 173 8.07 10.69 -23.61
C ARG A 173 8.05 9.49 -24.55
N GLN A 174 9.13 8.71 -24.57
CA GLN A 174 9.33 7.64 -25.56
C GLN A 174 8.52 6.35 -25.29
N ALA A 175 8.07 6.10 -24.06
CA ALA A 175 7.47 4.81 -23.67
C ALA A 175 6.03 4.95 -23.16
N ARG A 176 5.06 4.46 -23.95
CA ARG A 176 3.66 4.30 -23.51
C ARG A 176 3.41 2.84 -23.14
N TYR A 177 2.94 2.58 -21.93
CA TYR A 177 2.38 1.28 -21.56
C TYR A 177 0.95 1.18 -22.11
N VAL A 178 0.66 0.17 -22.92
CA VAL A 178 -0.68 -0.14 -23.43
C VAL A 178 -1.05 -1.51 -22.88
N PRO A 179 -1.92 -1.61 -21.86
CA PRO A 179 -2.30 -2.90 -21.31
C PRO A 179 -3.17 -3.69 -22.31
N ASN A 180 -2.96 -5.01 -22.38
CA ASN A 180 -3.75 -5.92 -23.22
C ASN A 180 -5.13 -6.30 -22.63
N ALA A 181 -5.54 -5.70 -21.50
CA ALA A 181 -6.77 -6.05 -20.78
C ALA A 181 -7.69 -4.82 -20.60
N PRO A 182 -8.98 -4.89 -21.00
CA PRO A 182 -9.85 -3.72 -21.19
C PRO A 182 -10.47 -3.12 -19.92
N SER A 183 -10.17 -3.61 -18.71
CA SER A 183 -11.01 -3.30 -17.54
C SER A 183 -10.27 -2.80 -16.28
N VAL A 184 -8.94 -2.65 -16.30
CA VAL A 184 -8.18 -2.26 -15.11
C VAL A 184 -7.61 -0.86 -15.26
N ILE A 185 -8.17 0.11 -14.53
CA ILE A 185 -7.56 1.45 -14.49
C ILE A 185 -6.35 1.38 -13.56
N PHE A 186 -5.19 1.66 -14.13
CA PHE A 186 -3.97 1.97 -13.38
C PHE A 186 -3.83 3.48 -13.35
N VAL A 187 -4.01 4.07 -12.16
CA VAL A 187 -3.63 5.47 -11.98
C VAL A 187 -2.28 5.50 -11.29
N CYS A 188 -1.25 5.88 -12.04
CA CYS A 188 0.12 6.00 -11.56
C CYS A 188 0.47 7.47 -11.38
N PHE A 189 0.74 7.86 -10.15
CA PHE A 189 1.23 9.18 -9.79
C PHE A 189 2.72 9.09 -9.56
N ALA A 190 3.53 9.86 -10.28
CA ALA A 190 4.95 10.01 -9.99
C ALA A 190 5.27 11.50 -9.88
N LYS A 191 6.09 11.88 -8.90
CA LYS A 191 6.43 13.28 -8.56
C LYS A 191 6.91 14.18 -9.72
N PHE A 192 7.23 13.60 -10.87
CA PHE A 192 7.67 14.33 -12.07
C PHE A 192 6.73 14.23 -13.27
N ASN A 193 5.65 13.44 -13.21
CA ASN A 193 4.67 13.29 -14.28
C ASN A 193 3.39 12.64 -13.73
N LEU A 194 2.25 13.32 -13.86
CA LEU A 194 0.96 12.61 -13.83
C LEU A 194 0.95 11.66 -15.04
N PHE A 195 1.09 10.36 -14.77
CA PHE A 195 0.95 9.33 -15.80
C PHE A 195 -0.48 8.83 -15.77
N TRP A 196 -1.26 9.24 -16.76
CA TRP A 196 -2.57 8.67 -16.96
C TRP A 196 -2.56 7.67 -18.11
N PHE A 197 -3.01 6.46 -17.82
CA PHE A 197 -3.33 5.45 -18.82
C PHE A 197 -4.85 5.41 -18.95
N GLN A 198 -5.37 6.04 -19.99
CA GLN A 198 -6.72 5.78 -20.47
C GLN A 198 -6.70 4.47 -21.26
N ILE A 199 -7.59 3.56 -20.88
CA ILE A 199 -7.99 2.37 -21.64
C ILE A 199 -9.16 2.76 -22.51
#